data_AF-A0A451C356-F1
#
_entry.id   AF-A0A451C356-F1
#
_cell.length_a   1.000
_cell.length_b   1.000
_cell.length_c   1.000
_cell.angle_alpha   90.00
_cell.angle_beta   90.00
_cell.angle_gamma   90.00
#
_symmetry.space_group_name_H-M   'P 1'
#
loop_
_entity.id
_entity.type
_entity.pdbx_description
1 polymer ?
#
loop_
_entity_poly.entity_id
_entity_poly.type
_entity_poly.pdbx_seq_one_letter_code
_entity_poly.pdbx_strand_id
1 'polypeptide(L)'
;MNTSTPPSWLLQAVRPTLAAMLKRVSRQWMRPPKVPTRQWLVEYFHLPPEGADLPGAYNPDYVPYLWGIFHALDDSQVKMVVMQKAAQIGWTFGLVGYIGKRIHTDPCPVIIVF
;
A
#
# COMPACT_ATOMS: atom_id res chain seq x y z
N MET A 1 43.18 -9.61 20.12
CA MET A 1 42.23 -8.52 20.40
C MET A 1 41.24 -9.04 21.41
N ASN A 2 41.23 -8.47 22.62
CA ASN A 2 40.60 -9.03 23.81
C ASN A 2 39.10 -8.70 23.83
N THR A 3 38.23 -9.68 23.57
CA THR A 3 36.77 -9.53 23.71
C THR A 3 36.38 -9.90 25.13
N SER A 4 36.48 -8.95 26.05
CA SER A 4 35.94 -9.10 27.40
C SER A 4 34.41 -9.17 27.31
N THR A 5 33.86 -10.36 27.53
CA THR A 5 32.42 -10.53 27.72
C THR A 5 31.98 -9.74 28.96
N PRO A 6 30.93 -8.91 28.86
CA PRO A 6 30.46 -8.13 29.99
C PRO A 6 29.96 -9.03 31.13
N PRO A 7 29.99 -8.54 32.39
CA PRO A 7 29.53 -9.29 33.55
C PRO A 7 28.06 -9.74 33.43
N SER A 8 27.73 -10.93 33.95
CA SER A 8 26.40 -11.53 33.83
C SER A 8 25.26 -10.70 34.45
N TRP A 9 25.53 -9.98 35.53
CA TRP A 9 24.55 -9.09 36.17
C TRP A 9 24.14 -7.92 35.26
N LEU A 10 25.09 -7.39 34.49
CA LEU A 10 24.85 -6.32 33.53
C LEU A 10 23.95 -6.82 32.39
N LEU A 11 24.20 -8.04 31.91
CA LEU A 11 23.37 -8.68 30.89
C LEU A 11 21.94 -8.95 31.38
N GLN A 12 21.77 -9.34 32.64
CA GLN A 12 20.44 -9.52 33.25
C GLN A 12 19.69 -8.20 33.42
N ALA A 13 20.38 -7.13 33.83
CA ALA A 13 19.79 -5.80 33.98
C ALA A 13 19.37 -5.18 32.64
N VAL A 14 20.14 -5.40 31.57
CA VAL A 14 19.89 -4.80 30.24
C VAL A 14 18.86 -5.59 29.41
N ARG A 15 18.71 -6.90 29.66
CA ARG A 15 17.77 -7.80 28.97
C ARG A 15 16.33 -7.26 28.80
N PRO A 16 15.64 -6.78 29.86
CA PRO A 16 14.25 -6.30 29.72
C PRO A 16 14.16 -5.04 28.86
N THR A 17 15.12 -4.12 29.01
CA THR A 17 15.20 -2.87 28.22
C THR A 17 15.46 -3.17 26.75
N LEU A 18 16.37 -4.09 26.45
CA LEU A 18 16.65 -4.52 25.09
C LEU A 18 15.43 -5.20 24.46
N ALA A 19 14.74 -6.08 25.19
CA ALA A 19 13.53 -6.74 24.70
C ALA A 19 12.42 -5.73 24.39
N ALA A 20 12.23 -4.73 25.26
CA ALA A 20 11.26 -3.65 25.03
C ALA A 20 11.64 -2.77 23.82
N MET A 21 12.92 -2.44 23.67
CA MET A 21 13.42 -1.69 22.52
C MET A 21 13.21 -2.48 21.22
N LEU A 22 13.60 -3.75 21.18
CA LEU A 22 13.43 -4.61 20.01
C LEU A 22 11.95 -4.75 19.64
N LYS A 23 11.04 -4.89 20.61
CA LYS A 23 9.60 -4.94 20.36
C LYS A 23 9.05 -3.63 19.80
N ARG A 24 9.61 -2.48 20.22
CA ARG A 24 9.21 -1.16 19.68
C ARG A 24 9.70 -0.97 18.25
N VAL A 25 10.95 -1.31 17.99
CA VAL A 25 11.55 -1.23 16.64
C VAL A 25 10.90 -2.23 15.69
N SER A 26 10.62 -3.45 16.15
CA SER A 26 9.98 -4.48 15.32
C SER A 26 8.59 -4.06 14.84
N ARG A 27 7.84 -3.31 15.66
CA ARG A 27 6.54 -2.75 15.26
C ARG A 27 6.67 -1.70 14.16
N GLN A 28 7.72 -0.90 14.17
CA GLN A 28 7.98 0.11 13.13
C GLN A 28 8.45 -0.52 11.81
N TRP A 29 9.03 -1.72 11.86
CA TRP A 29 9.48 -2.46 10.68
C TRP A 29 8.40 -3.36 10.07
N MET A 30 7.21 -3.49 10.69
CA MET A 30 6.17 -4.32 10.09
C MET A 30 5.69 -3.69 8.78
N ARG A 31 5.76 -4.47 7.69
CA ARG A 31 5.22 -4.05 6.40
C ARG A 31 3.73 -3.70 6.56
N PRO A 32 3.26 -2.60 5.95
CA PRO A 32 1.84 -2.30 5.92
C PRO A 32 1.03 -3.51 5.44
N PRO A 33 -0.17 -3.75 6.00
CA PRO A 33 -1.02 -4.84 5.55
C PRO A 33 -1.34 -4.67 4.06
N LYS A 34 -1.32 -5.77 3.31
CA LYS A 34 -1.71 -5.80 1.90
C LYS A 34 -3.23 -5.70 1.80
N VAL A 35 -3.73 -4.47 1.68
CA VAL A 35 -5.16 -4.22 1.46
C VAL A 35 -5.46 -4.36 -0.04
N PRO A 36 -6.51 -5.07 -0.46
CA PRO A 36 -6.99 -5.06 -1.85
C PRO A 36 -7.32 -3.64 -2.33
N THR A 37 -7.01 -3.33 -3.59
CA THR A 37 -7.18 -1.99 -4.18
C THR A 37 -8.62 -1.51 -4.07
N ARG A 38 -9.59 -2.37 -4.38
CA ARG A 38 -11.01 -2.03 -4.22
C ARG A 38 -11.35 -1.54 -2.80
N GLN A 39 -10.86 -2.24 -1.78
CA GLN A 39 -11.13 -1.89 -0.38
C GLN A 39 -10.44 -0.58 0.00
N TRP A 40 -9.18 -0.43 -0.40
CA TRP A 40 -8.41 0.79 -0.15
C TRP A 40 -9.06 2.03 -0.79
N LEU A 41 -9.60 1.89 -2.01
CA LEU A 41 -10.27 3.00 -2.70
C LEU A 41 -11.50 3.49 -1.93
N VAL A 42 -12.32 2.58 -1.44
CA VAL A 42 -13.52 2.92 -0.65
C VAL A 42 -13.16 3.66 0.64
N GLU A 43 -12.06 3.26 1.28
CA GLU A 43 -11.68 3.80 2.59
C GLU A 43 -10.93 5.14 2.49
N TYR A 44 -10.06 5.31 1.48
CA TYR A 44 -9.12 6.44 1.43
C TYR A 44 -9.31 7.36 0.21
N PHE A 45 -9.87 6.87 -0.89
CA PHE A 45 -9.85 7.60 -2.16
C PHE A 45 -11.10 8.46 -2.34
N HIS A 46 -10.88 9.75 -2.61
CA HIS A 46 -11.93 10.72 -2.84
C HIS A 46 -11.74 11.37 -4.21
N LEU A 47 -12.82 11.42 -4.98
CA LEU A 47 -12.85 11.99 -6.31
C LEU A 47 -12.96 13.52 -6.25
N PRO A 48 -12.11 14.26 -7.00
CA PRO A 48 -12.12 15.71 -7.02
C PRO A 48 -13.31 16.26 -7.82
N PRO A 49 -13.91 17.38 -7.40
CA PRO A 49 -15.04 18.01 -8.10
C PRO A 49 -14.70 18.54 -9.48
N GLU A 50 -13.43 18.85 -9.77
CA GLU A 50 -13.02 19.46 -11.04
C GLU A 50 -12.98 18.46 -12.20
N GLY A 51 -12.95 17.15 -11.91
CA GLY A 51 -12.75 16.13 -12.95
C GLY A 51 -13.66 14.92 -12.86
N ALA A 52 -14.40 14.74 -11.77
CA ALA A 52 -15.30 13.61 -11.59
C ALA A 52 -16.77 14.03 -11.73
N ASP A 53 -17.54 13.24 -12.48
CA ASP A 53 -18.99 13.44 -12.62
C ASP A 53 -19.71 13.29 -11.28
N LEU A 54 -19.18 12.42 -10.41
CA LEU A 54 -19.69 12.15 -9.06
C LEU A 54 -18.54 12.33 -8.05
N PRO A 55 -18.31 13.56 -7.57
CA PRO A 55 -17.25 13.83 -6.60
C PRO A 55 -17.58 13.31 -5.19
N GLY A 56 -16.54 13.16 -4.37
CA GLY A 56 -16.65 12.65 -3.01
C GLY A 56 -16.07 11.24 -2.85
N ALA A 57 -16.59 10.47 -1.90
CA ALA A 57 -16.07 9.13 -1.61
C ALA A 57 -16.18 8.21 -2.83
N TYR A 58 -15.08 7.53 -3.16
CA TYR A 58 -15.05 6.64 -4.32
C TYR A 58 -15.95 5.42 -4.11
N ASN A 59 -16.92 5.23 -5.02
CA ASN A 59 -17.75 4.04 -5.03
C ASN A 59 -17.36 3.11 -6.21
N PRO A 60 -16.73 1.96 -5.94
CA PRO A 60 -16.29 1.01 -6.98
C PRO A 60 -17.46 0.33 -7.71
N ASP A 61 -18.68 0.40 -7.19
CA ASP A 61 -19.84 -0.27 -7.78
C ASP A 61 -20.39 0.50 -9.00
N TYR A 62 -20.00 1.76 -9.21
CA TYR A 62 -20.26 2.48 -10.47
C TYR A 62 -19.40 2.01 -11.64
N VAL A 63 -18.27 1.36 -11.35
CA VAL A 63 -17.28 0.92 -12.35
C VAL A 63 -16.92 -0.56 -12.15
N PRO A 64 -17.89 -1.49 -12.15
CA PRO A 64 -17.66 -2.88 -11.79
C PRO A 64 -16.69 -3.60 -12.73
N TYR A 65 -16.58 -3.13 -13.97
CA TYR A 65 -15.61 -3.62 -14.96
C TYR A 65 -14.15 -3.40 -14.54
N LEU A 66 -13.86 -2.47 -13.62
CA LEU A 66 -12.50 -2.27 -13.08
C LEU A 66 -12.12 -3.30 -12.02
N TRP A 67 -13.05 -4.09 -11.47
CA TRP A 67 -12.75 -5.01 -10.36
C TRP A 67 -11.75 -6.09 -10.75
N GLY A 68 -11.97 -6.73 -11.91
CA GLY A 68 -11.04 -7.74 -12.42
C GLY A 68 -9.66 -7.14 -12.71
N ILE A 69 -9.63 -5.89 -13.17
CA ILE A 69 -8.38 -5.16 -13.43
C ILE A 69 -7.65 -4.87 -12.12
N PHE A 70 -8.32 -4.34 -11.10
CA PHE A 70 -7.73 -4.10 -9.79
C PHE A 70 -7.21 -5.38 -9.13
N HIS A 71 -7.95 -6.48 -9.28
CA HIS A 71 -7.51 -7.79 -8.81
C HIS A 71 -6.24 -8.25 -9.55
N ALA A 72 -6.19 -8.11 -10.87
CA ALA A 72 -5.01 -8.44 -11.66
C ALA A 72 -3.80 -7.54 -11.31
N LEU A 73 -4.02 -6.25 -11.04
CA LEU A 73 -2.97 -5.32 -10.61
C LEU A 73 -2.41 -5.65 -9.22
N ASP A 74 -3.24 -6.20 -8.33
CA ASP A 74 -2.83 -6.60 -6.97
C ASP A 74 -2.12 -7.95 -6.92
N ASP A 75 -2.26 -8.77 -7.96
CA ASP A 75 -1.66 -10.10 -7.99
C ASP A 75 -0.16 -10.04 -8.28
N SER A 76 0.64 -10.44 -7.29
CA SER A 76 2.11 -10.49 -7.39
C SER A 76 2.65 -11.42 -8.50
N GLN A 77 1.84 -12.38 -8.96
CA GLN A 77 2.17 -13.28 -10.06
C GLN A 77 1.98 -12.61 -11.42
N VAL A 78 1.10 -11.60 -11.51
CA VAL A 78 0.85 -10.84 -12.73
C VAL A 78 1.94 -9.78 -12.90
N LYS A 79 2.65 -9.84 -14.03
CA LYS A 79 3.72 -8.87 -14.36
C LYS A 79 3.26 -7.76 -15.30
N MET A 80 2.18 -7.99 -16.03
CA MET A 80 1.68 -7.06 -17.04
C MET A 80 0.17 -7.22 -17.19
N VAL A 81 -0.52 -6.09 -17.24
CA VAL A 81 -1.96 -6.02 -17.54
C VAL A 81 -2.10 -5.22 -18.83
N VAL A 82 -2.60 -5.87 -19.88
CA VAL A 82 -2.89 -5.24 -21.18
C VAL A 82 -4.39 -5.27 -21.38
N MET A 83 -4.97 -4.16 -21.84
CA MET A 83 -6.41 -4.08 -22.08
C MET A 83 -6.72 -3.16 -23.26
N GLN A 84 -7.84 -3.44 -23.92
CA GLN A 84 -8.53 -2.47 -24.76
C GLN A 84 -9.72 -1.93 -23.97
N LYS A 85 -9.79 -0.61 -23.82
CA LYS A 85 -10.86 0.06 -23.09
C LYS A 85 -11.50 1.17 -23.92
N ALA A 86 -12.76 1.49 -23.62
CA ALA A 86 -13.42 2.68 -24.15
C ALA A 86 -12.84 3.98 -23.54
N ALA A 87 -13.22 5.12 -24.11
CA ALA A 87 -12.95 6.43 -23.55
C ALA A 87 -13.95 6.77 -22.42
N GLN A 88 -13.54 7.63 -21.49
CA GLN A 88 -14.42 8.21 -20.45
C GLN A 88 -15.11 7.21 -19.49
N ILE A 89 -14.58 6.00 -19.35
CA ILE A 89 -15.09 4.97 -18.41
C ILE A 89 -14.44 5.04 -17.01
N GLY A 90 -14.05 6.22 -16.54
CA GLY A 90 -13.41 6.36 -15.22
C GLY A 90 -12.03 5.72 -15.06
N TRP A 91 -11.38 5.31 -16.16
CA TRP A 91 -10.06 4.65 -16.14
C TRP A 91 -8.99 5.46 -15.42
N THR A 92 -8.89 6.76 -15.74
CA THR A 92 -7.86 7.64 -15.19
C THR A 92 -7.93 7.69 -13.67
N PHE A 93 -9.13 7.86 -13.10
CA PHE A 93 -9.30 7.87 -11.64
C PHE A 93 -9.03 6.51 -11.00
N GLY A 94 -9.42 5.42 -11.67
CA GLY A 94 -9.06 4.08 -11.20
C GLY A 94 -7.55 3.88 -11.11
N LEU A 95 -6.80 4.34 -12.12
CA LEU A 95 -5.33 4.27 -12.14
C LEU A 95 -4.69 5.17 -11.07
N VAL A 96 -5.17 6.41 -10.93
CA VAL A 96 -4.71 7.35 -9.89
C VAL A 96 -4.93 6.76 -8.50
N GLY A 97 -6.10 6.17 -8.24
CA GLY A 97 -6.39 5.52 -6.98
C GLY A 97 -5.50 4.31 -6.70
N TYR A 98 -5.22 3.47 -7.71
CA TYR A 98 -4.25 2.38 -7.59
C TYR A 98 -2.84 2.89 -7.25
N ILE A 99 -2.38 3.94 -7.92
CA ILE A 99 -1.07 4.56 -7.64
C ILE A 99 -1.04 5.15 -6.22
N GLY A 100 -2.10 5.83 -5.80
CA GLY A 100 -2.26 6.35 -4.44
C GLY A 100 -2.10 5.25 -3.38
N LYS A 101 -2.72 4.09 -3.61
CA LYS A 101 -2.53 2.91 -2.77
C LYS A 101 -1.08 2.45 -2.75
N ARG A 102 -0.42 2.36 -3.90
CA ARG A 102 1.00 1.94 -3.98
C ARG A 102 1.87 2.90 -3.17
N ILE A 103 1.66 4.21 -3.26
CA ILE A 103 2.37 5.21 -2.46
C ILE A 103 2.12 5.01 -0.96
N HIS A 104 0.88 4.74 -0.56
CA HIS A 104 0.51 4.56 0.85
C HIS A 104 1.07 3.24 1.43
N THR A 105 0.96 2.13 0.70
CA THR A 105 1.17 0.79 1.28
C THR A 105 2.48 0.12 0.88
N ASP A 106 3.03 0.43 -0.30
CA ASP A 106 4.21 -0.23 -0.85
C ASP A 106 4.93 0.72 -1.84
N PRO A 107 5.53 1.80 -1.33
CA PRO A 107 6.10 2.85 -2.16
C PRO A 107 7.22 2.30 -3.03
N CYS A 108 7.10 2.54 -4.33
CA CYS A 108 8.07 2.12 -5.33
C CYS A 108 8.20 3.19 -6.41
N PRO A 109 9.30 3.18 -7.20
CA PRO A 109 9.38 4.01 -8.40
C PRO A 109 8.22 3.70 -9.36
N VAL A 110 7.52 4.72 -9.82
CA VAL A 110 6.42 4.61 -10.79
C VAL A 110 6.67 5.59 -11.92
N ILE A 111 6.61 5.11 -13.17
CA ILE A 111 6.65 5.93 -14.37
C ILE A 111 5.28 5.87 -15.02
N ILE A 112 4.75 7.03 -15.39
CA ILE A 112 3.46 7.17 -16.07
C ILE A 112 3.71 7.95 -17.36
N VAL A 113 3.17 7.44 -18.47
CA VAL A 113 3.26 8.04 -19.79
C VAL A 113 1.85 8.06 -20.38
N PHE A 114 1.46 9.16 -21.01
CA PHE A 114 0.15 9.37 -21.63
C PHE A 114 0.31 9.74 -23.10
#